data_AF-A0A955BTH7-F1
#
_entry.id   AF-A0A955BTH7-F1
#
_cell.length_a   1.000
_cell.length_b   1.000
_cell.length_c   1.000
_cell.angle_alpha   90.00
_cell.angle_beta   90.00
_cell.angle_gamma   90.00
#
_symmetry.space_group_name_H-M   'P 1'
#
loop_
_entity.id
_entity.type
_entity.pdbx_description
1 polymer ?
#
loop_
_entity_poly.entity_id
_entity_poly.type
_entity_poly.pdbx_seq_one_letter_code
_entity_poly.pdbx_strand_id
1 'polypeptide(L)'
;MKTESFAMLAGVGFLALMFGCEVPELPDTPGAGTTPAASDAAATEDTGPERGTAAAATAGGEALPDPGDVEDVTEEGRAFTANDAVKGRRSRAVGGYLGAVGNARFYAEHQMILNNVNYAVKLYEAEHGEYPKSNDEFMSKIIKANMIVLPELPDDQEYYYDPENPDLATEPLRIRLKEAE
;
A
#
# COMPACT_ATOMS: atom_id res chain seq x y z
N MET A 1 28.98 52.18 9.12
CA MET A 1 29.92 51.52 10.04
C MET A 1 29.25 51.35 11.39
N LYS A 2 28.79 50.14 11.70
CA LYS A 2 28.52 49.68 13.06
C LYS A 2 28.57 48.15 13.05
N THR A 3 29.62 47.63 13.66
CA THR A 3 30.01 46.22 13.80
C THR A 3 29.82 45.84 15.25
N GLU A 4 28.91 44.92 15.56
CA GLU A 4 28.82 44.14 16.81
C GLU A 4 27.90 42.93 16.51
N SER A 5 28.05 41.71 17.00
CA SER A 5 29.08 41.07 17.82
C SER A 5 28.86 39.56 17.72
N PHE A 6 29.96 38.83 17.55
CA PHE A 6 30.05 37.38 17.66
C PHE A 6 30.05 37.02 19.16
N ALA A 7 29.15 36.15 19.62
CA ALA A 7 29.26 35.54 20.95
C ALA A 7 28.89 34.06 20.88
N MET A 8 29.95 33.27 20.96
CA MET A 8 30.06 31.83 21.04
C MET A 8 29.85 31.39 22.50
N LEU A 9 28.98 30.42 22.75
CA LEU A 9 28.89 29.65 24.01
C LEU A 9 28.24 28.30 23.62
N ALA A 10 29.01 27.29 23.22
CA ALA A 10 29.67 26.34 24.12
C ALA A 10 28.72 25.83 25.22
N GLY A 11 27.97 24.77 24.90
CA GLY A 11 27.11 24.06 25.84
C GLY A 11 27.04 22.58 25.46
N VAL A 12 28.16 21.88 25.64
CA VAL A 12 28.23 20.42 25.67
C VAL A 12 27.41 19.95 26.88
N GLY A 13 26.31 19.26 26.62
CA GLY A 13 25.45 18.64 27.63
C GLY A 13 25.08 17.24 27.20
N PHE A 14 26.06 16.35 27.21
CA PHE A 14 25.89 14.90 27.10
C PHE A 14 25.17 14.41 28.38
N LEU A 15 23.84 14.35 28.34
CA LEU A 15 23.02 13.74 29.39
C LEU A 15 22.79 12.26 29.04
N ALA A 16 23.68 11.42 29.57
CA ALA A 16 23.56 9.98 29.53
C ALA A 16 22.55 9.47 30.56
N LEU A 17 21.90 8.35 30.20
CA LEU A 17 21.32 7.31 31.06
C LEU A 17 20.08 7.69 31.90
N MET A 18 18.92 7.15 31.53
CA MET A 18 18.01 6.39 32.41
C MET A 18 16.70 6.05 31.66
N PHE A 19 16.73 5.08 30.75
CA PHE A 19 15.53 4.28 30.46
C PHE A 19 15.95 2.82 30.54
N GLY A 20 15.62 2.22 31.68
CA GLY A 20 15.83 0.80 31.93
C GLY A 20 14.98 -0.03 31.00
N CYS A 21 15.63 -0.97 30.31
CA CYS A 21 14.97 -2.15 29.78
C CYS A 21 14.62 -3.05 30.97
N GLU A 22 13.41 -2.88 31.53
CA GLU A 22 12.83 -3.85 32.44
C GLU A 22 12.45 -5.10 31.61
N VAL A 23 13.26 -6.16 31.75
CA VAL A 23 13.00 -7.48 31.19
C VAL A 23 11.99 -8.18 32.11
N PRO A 24 10.80 -8.56 31.65
CA PRO A 24 9.86 -9.30 32.48
C PRO A 24 10.41 -10.71 32.77
N GLU A 25 10.71 -10.98 34.04
CA GLU A 25 11.00 -12.31 34.57
C GLU A 25 9.74 -13.20 34.48
N LEU A 26 9.87 -14.34 33.80
CA LEU A 26 8.87 -15.41 33.78
C LEU A 26 8.96 -16.21 35.09
N PRO A 27 7.82 -16.62 35.69
CA PRO A 27 7.84 -17.36 36.95
C PRO A 27 8.38 -18.78 36.80
N ASP A 28 9.40 -19.09 37.60
CA ASP A 28 9.89 -20.45 37.86
C ASP A 28 8.81 -21.30 38.54
N THR A 29 8.44 -22.41 37.92
CA THR A 29 7.74 -23.51 38.61
C THR A 29 8.63 -24.75 38.56
N PRO A 30 9.02 -25.31 39.72
CA PRO A 30 9.86 -26.49 39.76
C PRO A 30 9.02 -27.76 39.86
N GLY A 31 9.41 -28.76 39.05
CA GLY A 31 9.28 -30.17 39.41
C GLY A 31 8.41 -31.02 38.50
N ALA A 32 9.07 -31.90 37.73
CA ALA A 32 9.02 -33.34 37.99
C ALA A 32 9.89 -34.04 36.95
N GLY A 33 11.03 -34.57 37.38
CA GLY A 33 11.83 -35.48 36.57
C GLY A 33 11.14 -36.84 36.46
N THR A 34 11.27 -37.47 35.30
CA THR A 34 11.27 -38.93 35.18
C THR A 34 12.24 -39.35 34.08
N THR A 35 13.05 -40.34 34.43
CA THR A 35 13.98 -41.14 33.64
C THR A 35 13.37 -41.64 32.32
N PRO A 36 14.12 -41.69 31.19
CA PRO A 36 13.65 -42.40 30.01
C PRO A 36 13.86 -43.90 30.19
N ALA A 37 12.76 -44.64 30.37
CA ALA A 37 12.73 -46.08 30.17
C ALA A 37 12.56 -46.35 28.67
N ALA A 38 13.44 -47.20 28.13
CA ALA A 38 13.33 -47.72 26.78
C ALA A 38 12.03 -48.51 26.62
N SER A 39 11.29 -48.21 25.55
CA SER A 39 10.24 -49.07 25.02
C SER A 39 10.40 -49.13 23.50
N ASP A 40 10.72 -50.32 23.01
CA ASP A 40 10.50 -50.73 21.63
C ASP A 40 9.02 -50.50 21.24
N ALA A 41 8.77 -49.94 20.06
CA ALA A 41 7.86 -50.47 19.04
C ALA A 41 7.49 -49.41 17.99
N ALA A 42 7.53 -49.87 16.73
CA ALA A 42 6.81 -49.36 15.56
C ALA A 42 7.26 -48.02 14.96
N ALA A 43 8.18 -48.13 13.99
CA ALA A 43 8.31 -47.17 12.91
C ALA A 43 6.99 -47.11 12.11
N THR A 44 6.29 -45.99 12.19
CA THR A 44 5.37 -45.54 11.15
C THR A 44 6.06 -44.40 10.41
N GLU A 45 6.34 -44.64 9.14
CA GLU A 45 6.77 -43.60 8.19
C GLU A 45 5.67 -42.54 8.11
N ASP A 46 5.87 -41.43 8.83
CA ASP A 46 5.04 -40.24 8.68
C ASP A 46 5.60 -39.42 7.51
N THR A 47 4.92 -39.54 6.38
CA THR A 47 5.11 -38.75 5.18
C THR A 47 4.88 -37.28 5.51
N GLY A 48 5.99 -36.54 5.68
CA GLY A 48 5.98 -35.11 5.95
C GLY A 48 5.16 -34.32 4.91
N PRO A 49 4.66 -33.14 5.31
CA PRO A 49 3.76 -32.34 4.49
C PRO A 49 4.43 -31.96 3.18
N GLU A 50 3.71 -32.25 2.11
CA GLU A 50 4.08 -31.96 0.74
C GLU A 50 4.60 -30.53 0.62
N ARG A 51 5.89 -30.43 0.31
CA ARG A 51 6.51 -29.24 -0.26
C ARG A 51 5.79 -29.04 -1.59
N GLY A 52 4.68 -28.30 -1.55
CA GLY A 52 3.82 -28.02 -2.68
C GLY A 52 4.68 -27.66 -3.87
N THR A 53 4.63 -28.54 -4.88
CA THR A 53 5.17 -28.30 -6.20
C THR A 53 4.63 -26.96 -6.66
N ALA A 54 5.51 -25.95 -6.70
CA ALA A 54 5.25 -24.73 -7.44
C ALA A 54 4.77 -25.16 -8.83
N ALA A 55 3.55 -24.72 -9.13
CA ALA A 55 2.74 -25.18 -10.23
C ALA A 55 3.55 -25.31 -11.53
N ALA A 56 3.43 -26.50 -12.11
CA ALA A 56 3.79 -26.75 -13.49
C ALA A 56 3.20 -25.65 -14.37
N ALA A 57 4.05 -25.06 -15.22
CA ALA A 57 3.63 -24.28 -16.36
C ALA A 57 2.79 -25.20 -17.28
N THR A 58 1.48 -25.13 -17.15
CA THR A 58 0.54 -25.68 -18.11
C THR A 58 0.58 -24.83 -19.37
N ALA A 59 1.28 -25.34 -20.39
CA ALA A 59 1.02 -24.97 -21.77
C ALA A 59 -0.41 -25.41 -22.11
N GLY A 60 -1.32 -24.44 -22.28
CA GLY A 60 -2.72 -24.71 -22.65
C GLY A 60 -3.79 -24.24 -21.65
N GLY A 61 -3.47 -23.29 -20.75
CA GLY A 61 -4.51 -22.54 -20.04
C GLY A 61 -4.90 -21.30 -20.83
N GLU A 62 -6.19 -21.12 -21.12
CA GLU A 62 -6.74 -19.79 -21.37
C GLU A 62 -6.14 -18.84 -20.34
N ALA A 63 -5.56 -17.73 -20.81
CA ALA A 63 -5.05 -16.70 -19.92
C ALA A 63 -6.17 -16.38 -18.94
N LEU A 64 -5.92 -16.58 -17.64
CA LEU A 64 -6.77 -16.00 -16.62
C LEU A 64 -6.98 -14.52 -17.02
N PRO A 65 -8.23 -14.01 -17.00
CA PRO A 65 -8.47 -12.61 -17.30
C PRO A 65 -7.46 -11.78 -16.51
N ASP A 66 -6.82 -10.82 -17.17
CA ASP A 66 -5.87 -9.95 -16.47
C ASP A 66 -6.67 -9.41 -15.27
N PRO A 67 -6.19 -9.49 -14.03
CA PRO A 67 -6.81 -8.74 -12.94
C PRO A 67 -6.80 -7.21 -13.22
N GLY A 68 -6.17 -6.78 -14.31
CA GLY A 68 -6.28 -5.50 -15.00
C GLY A 68 -7.29 -5.40 -16.16
N ASP A 69 -8.16 -6.38 -16.40
CA ASP A 69 -9.44 -6.25 -17.13
C ASP A 69 -10.41 -5.48 -16.22
N VAL A 70 -9.93 -4.36 -15.72
CA VAL A 70 -10.75 -3.34 -15.08
C VAL A 70 -11.58 -2.78 -16.23
N GLU A 71 -12.90 -2.79 -16.08
CA GLU A 71 -13.85 -2.38 -17.12
C GLU A 71 -13.33 -1.19 -17.93
N ASP A 72 -13.54 -1.22 -19.25
CA ASP A 72 -13.05 -0.16 -20.13
C ASP A 72 -13.47 1.20 -19.59
N VAL A 73 -12.51 2.13 -19.55
CA VAL A 73 -12.76 3.49 -19.05
C VAL A 73 -13.72 4.15 -20.04
N THR A 74 -14.89 4.54 -19.57
CA THR A 74 -15.92 5.25 -20.36
C THR A 74 -15.86 6.75 -20.12
N GLU A 75 -16.71 7.50 -20.83
CA GLU A 75 -16.94 8.94 -20.60
C GLU A 75 -17.56 9.20 -19.22
N GLU A 76 -18.45 8.31 -18.75
CA GLU A 76 -19.08 8.41 -17.42
C GLU A 76 -18.08 8.17 -16.28
N GLY A 77 -16.99 7.47 -16.58
CA GLY A 77 -15.86 7.24 -15.70
C GLY A 77 -16.12 6.23 -14.58
N ARG A 78 -15.03 5.69 -14.03
CA ARG A 78 -15.06 4.68 -12.96
C ARG A 78 -14.06 4.98 -11.86
N ALA A 79 -14.18 4.30 -10.72
CA ALA A 79 -13.20 4.40 -9.65
C ALA A 79 -11.80 4.03 -10.14
N PHE A 80 -10.80 4.79 -9.69
CA PHE A 80 -9.40 4.49 -9.93
C PHE A 80 -8.97 3.30 -9.10
N THR A 81 -8.28 2.35 -9.73
CA THR A 81 -7.70 1.18 -9.08
C THR A 81 -6.18 1.22 -9.19
N ALA A 82 -5.48 0.53 -8.29
CA ALA A 82 -4.02 0.41 -8.35
C ALA A 82 -3.50 -0.22 -9.65
N ASN A 83 -4.37 -0.88 -10.41
CA ASN A 83 -4.04 -1.55 -11.66
C ASN A 83 -4.07 -0.62 -12.89
N ASP A 84 -4.64 0.58 -12.77
CA ASP A 84 -4.89 1.48 -13.91
C ASP A 84 -3.66 2.26 -14.35
N ALA A 85 -2.77 2.55 -13.40
CA ALA A 85 -1.56 3.31 -13.67
C ALA A 85 -0.62 2.60 -14.66
N VAL A 86 0.02 3.39 -15.52
CA VAL A 86 0.83 2.93 -16.67
C VAL A 86 1.95 1.96 -16.24
N LYS A 87 2.65 2.25 -15.14
CA LYS A 87 3.77 1.40 -14.66
C LYS A 87 3.30 0.00 -14.24
N GLY A 88 2.12 -0.09 -13.62
CA GLY A 88 1.51 -1.35 -13.23
C GLY A 88 1.12 -2.18 -14.45
N ARG A 89 0.42 -1.55 -15.41
CA ARG A 89 0.03 -2.16 -16.69
C ARG A 89 1.23 -2.68 -17.48
N ARG A 90 2.27 -1.84 -17.64
CA ARG A 90 3.51 -2.21 -18.35
C ARG A 90 4.20 -3.41 -17.71
N SER A 91 4.26 -3.46 -16.38
CA SER A 91 4.89 -4.58 -15.67
C SER A 91 4.15 -5.91 -15.88
N ARG A 92 2.81 -5.87 -15.90
CA ARG A 92 1.99 -7.05 -16.24
C ARG A 92 2.19 -7.49 -17.68
N ALA A 93 2.18 -6.54 -18.62
CA ALA A 93 2.33 -6.81 -20.04
C ALA A 93 3.69 -7.48 -20.39
N VAL A 94 4.76 -7.17 -19.66
CA VAL A 94 6.05 -7.84 -19.81
C VAL A 94 5.99 -9.31 -19.38
N GLY A 95 5.19 -9.63 -18.35
CA GLY A 95 5.00 -10.98 -17.85
C GLY A 95 6.24 -11.61 -17.20
N GLY A 96 6.16 -12.91 -16.93
CA GLY A 96 7.22 -13.69 -16.28
C GLY A 96 7.54 -13.24 -14.85
N TYR A 97 8.65 -13.74 -14.31
CA TYR A 97 9.03 -13.47 -12.91
C TYR A 97 9.31 -12.00 -12.63
N LEU A 98 10.06 -11.32 -13.51
CA LEU A 98 10.39 -9.91 -13.33
C LEU A 98 9.16 -9.01 -13.47
N GLY A 99 8.26 -9.33 -14.42
CA GLY A 99 6.99 -8.63 -14.55
C GLY A 99 6.10 -8.78 -13.32
N ALA A 100 6.03 -9.98 -12.73
CA ALA A 100 5.28 -10.25 -11.50
C ALA A 100 5.82 -9.46 -10.30
N VAL A 101 7.13 -9.46 -10.08
CA VAL A 101 7.77 -8.69 -8.99
C VAL A 101 7.57 -7.19 -9.20
N GLY A 102 7.74 -6.70 -10.44
CA GLY A 102 7.50 -5.31 -10.79
C GLY A 102 6.04 -4.89 -10.55
N ASN A 103 5.09 -5.71 -11.00
CA ASN A 103 3.66 -5.47 -10.79
C ASN A 103 3.31 -5.41 -9.30
N ALA A 104 3.79 -6.37 -8.49
CA ALA A 104 3.51 -6.40 -7.06
C ALA A 104 3.98 -5.11 -6.36
N ARG A 105 5.17 -4.61 -6.72
CA ARG A 105 5.69 -3.34 -6.21
C ARG A 105 4.77 -2.18 -6.56
N PHE A 106 4.47 -1.99 -7.85
CA PHE A 106 3.66 -0.86 -8.29
C PHE A 106 2.23 -0.92 -7.78
N TYR A 107 1.65 -2.13 -7.70
CA TYR A 107 0.35 -2.32 -7.08
C TYR A 107 0.34 -1.84 -5.63
N ALA A 108 1.31 -2.28 -4.82
CA ALA A 108 1.42 -1.84 -3.43
C ALA A 108 1.59 -0.32 -3.31
N GLU A 109 2.43 0.29 -4.15
CA GLU A 109 2.64 1.74 -4.21
C GLU A 109 1.34 2.49 -4.53
N HIS A 110 0.61 2.07 -5.57
CA HIS A 110 -0.64 2.73 -5.96
C HIS A 110 -1.78 2.49 -4.95
N GLN A 111 -1.82 1.32 -4.31
CA GLN A 111 -2.76 1.05 -3.21
C GLN A 111 -2.51 1.97 -2.01
N MET A 112 -1.24 2.24 -1.68
CA MET A 112 -0.91 3.22 -0.64
C MET A 112 -1.37 4.63 -1.02
N ILE A 113 -1.21 5.02 -2.29
CA ILE A 113 -1.71 6.31 -2.79
C ILE A 113 -3.22 6.41 -2.64
N LEU A 114 -3.98 5.38 -3.05
CA LEU A 114 -5.43 5.32 -2.88
C LEU A 114 -5.84 5.47 -1.40
N ASN A 115 -5.17 4.74 -0.50
CA ASN A 115 -5.43 4.85 0.93
C ASN A 115 -5.15 6.26 1.46
N ASN A 116 -4.10 6.92 0.99
CA ASN A 116 -3.78 8.29 1.38
C ASN A 116 -4.84 9.28 0.89
N VAL A 117 -5.36 9.10 -0.33
CA VAL A 117 -6.46 9.93 -0.86
C VAL A 117 -7.72 9.74 0.00
N ASN A 118 -8.09 8.49 0.28
CA ASN A 118 -9.27 8.17 1.10
C ASN A 118 -9.17 8.77 2.49
N TYR A 119 -7.99 8.69 3.10
CA TYR A 119 -7.74 9.30 4.40
C TYR A 119 -7.82 10.83 4.34
N ALA A 120 -7.22 11.45 3.32
CA ALA A 120 -7.24 12.90 3.15
C ALA A 120 -8.65 13.46 2.94
N VAL A 121 -9.52 12.76 2.20
CA VAL A 121 -10.94 13.14 2.05
C VAL A 121 -11.68 13.07 3.38
N LYS A 122 -11.49 11.99 4.16
CA LYS A 122 -12.11 11.86 5.49
C LYS A 122 -11.62 12.93 6.46
N LEU A 123 -10.34 13.30 6.38
CA LEU A 123 -9.80 14.40 7.17
C LEU A 123 -10.43 15.73 6.76
N TYR A 124 -10.58 15.98 5.46
CA TYR A 124 -11.23 17.17 4.95
C TYR A 124 -12.68 17.29 5.43
N GLU A 125 -13.45 16.21 5.33
CA GLU A 125 -14.83 16.12 5.85
C GLU A 125 -14.86 16.38 7.37
N ALA A 126 -13.93 15.79 8.14
CA ALA A 126 -13.87 16.01 9.58
C ALA A 126 -13.53 17.47 9.96
N GLU A 127 -12.73 18.15 9.13
CA GLU A 127 -12.34 19.55 9.35
C GLU A 127 -13.41 20.56 8.90
N HIS A 128 -14.09 20.31 7.78
CA HIS A 128 -15.01 21.27 7.14
C HIS A 128 -16.48 20.92 7.34
N GLY A 129 -16.78 19.68 7.75
CA GLY A 129 -18.14 19.14 7.89
C GLY A 129 -18.80 18.75 6.56
N GLU A 130 -18.06 18.80 5.45
CA GLU A 130 -18.56 18.50 4.10
C GLU A 130 -17.44 17.91 3.22
N TYR A 131 -17.83 17.14 2.21
CA TYR A 131 -16.92 16.67 1.16
C TYR A 131 -16.59 17.82 0.18
N PRO A 132 -15.47 17.71 -0.58
CA PRO A 132 -15.18 18.65 -1.66
C PRO A 132 -16.36 18.77 -2.64
N LYS A 133 -16.68 19.99 -3.06
CA LYS A 133 -17.85 20.29 -3.91
C LYS A 133 -17.54 20.25 -5.41
N SER A 134 -16.27 20.22 -5.77
CA SER A 134 -15.83 20.26 -7.17
C SER A 134 -14.52 19.50 -7.36
N ASN A 135 -14.25 19.14 -8.61
CA ASN A 135 -12.98 18.52 -8.97
C ASN A 135 -11.77 19.42 -8.67
N ASP A 136 -11.86 20.73 -8.94
CA ASP A 136 -10.79 21.68 -8.64
C ASP A 136 -10.49 21.78 -7.14
N GLU A 137 -11.54 21.78 -6.32
CA GLU A 137 -11.41 21.78 -4.86
C GLU A 137 -10.77 20.48 -4.39
N PHE A 138 -11.21 19.32 -4.90
CA PHE A 138 -10.58 18.04 -4.61
C PHE A 138 -9.09 18.04 -4.97
N MET A 139 -8.74 18.45 -6.19
CA MET A 139 -7.35 18.49 -6.66
C MET A 139 -6.48 19.46 -5.84
N SER A 140 -7.02 20.59 -5.41
CA SER A 140 -6.26 21.59 -4.65
C SER A 140 -6.17 21.28 -3.15
N LYS A 141 -7.29 20.92 -2.51
CA LYS A 141 -7.41 20.74 -1.06
C LYS A 141 -7.12 19.33 -0.59
N ILE A 142 -7.32 18.32 -1.44
CA ILE A 142 -7.00 16.92 -1.10
C ILE A 142 -5.64 16.56 -1.68
N ILE A 143 -5.50 16.59 -3.01
CA ILE A 143 -4.29 16.07 -3.66
C ILE A 143 -3.07 16.97 -3.40
N LYS A 144 -3.14 18.25 -3.78
CA LYS A 144 -2.00 19.18 -3.64
C LYS A 144 -1.68 19.50 -2.18
N ALA A 145 -2.67 19.78 -1.34
CA ALA A 145 -2.43 20.14 0.06
C ALA A 145 -1.80 19.00 0.88
N ASN A 146 -2.11 17.74 0.56
CA ASN A 146 -1.52 16.57 1.20
C ASN A 146 -0.28 16.04 0.47
N MET A 147 0.23 16.78 -0.53
CA MET A 147 1.40 16.41 -1.33
C MET A 147 1.30 15.01 -1.97
N ILE A 148 0.09 14.58 -2.32
CA ILE A 148 -0.16 13.28 -2.92
C ILE A 148 0.27 13.35 -4.39
N VAL A 149 1.23 12.50 -4.76
CA VAL A 149 1.67 12.35 -6.15
C VAL A 149 0.84 11.27 -6.81
N LEU A 150 -0.08 11.68 -7.68
CA LEU A 150 -0.88 10.74 -8.45
C LEU A 150 -0.01 10.02 -9.49
N PRO A 151 -0.21 8.71 -9.70
CA PRO A 151 0.54 7.98 -10.70
C PRO A 151 0.13 8.41 -12.11
N GLU A 152 0.99 8.08 -13.08
CA GLU A 152 0.74 8.41 -14.48
C GLU A 152 -0.36 7.52 -15.05
N LEU A 153 -1.37 8.16 -15.65
CA LEU A 153 -2.42 7.50 -16.43
C LEU A 153 -2.04 7.43 -17.91
N PRO A 154 -2.69 6.53 -18.67
CA PRO A 154 -2.67 6.59 -20.14
C PRO A 154 -3.04 7.98 -20.68
N ASP A 155 -2.50 8.34 -21.85
CA ASP A 155 -2.64 9.69 -22.42
C ASP A 155 -4.09 10.08 -22.74
N ASP A 156 -4.94 9.09 -22.99
CA ASP A 156 -6.37 9.21 -23.27
C ASP A 156 -7.24 9.29 -22.00
N GLN A 157 -6.65 9.25 -20.81
CA GLN A 157 -7.37 9.22 -19.54
C GLN A 157 -6.99 10.37 -18.63
N GLU A 158 -7.95 10.80 -17.81
CA GLU A 158 -7.74 11.83 -16.79
C GLU A 158 -8.36 11.46 -15.45
N TYR A 159 -7.78 12.03 -14.40
CA TYR A 159 -8.33 11.96 -13.06
C TYR A 159 -9.46 12.96 -12.89
N TYR A 160 -10.59 12.50 -12.36
CA TYR A 160 -11.68 13.37 -11.98
C TYR A 160 -12.25 12.98 -10.61
N TYR A 161 -13.09 13.87 -10.09
CA TYR A 161 -13.78 13.71 -8.82
C TYR A 161 -15.23 14.12 -9.05
N ASP A 162 -16.13 13.29 -8.56
CA ASP A 162 -17.57 13.45 -8.73
C ASP A 162 -18.25 13.68 -7.37
N PRO A 163 -18.68 14.91 -7.03
CA PRO A 163 -19.30 15.24 -5.76
C PRO A 163 -20.70 14.63 -5.58
N GLU A 164 -21.34 14.16 -6.66
CA GLU A 164 -22.68 13.53 -6.60
C GLU A 164 -22.58 12.02 -6.37
N ASN A 165 -21.36 11.49 -6.38
CA ASN A 165 -21.12 10.07 -6.22
C ASN A 165 -21.49 9.59 -4.80
N PRO A 166 -22.20 8.44 -4.66
CA PRO A 166 -22.51 7.91 -3.34
C PRO A 166 -21.30 7.36 -2.58
N ASP A 167 -20.22 7.00 -3.28
CA ASP A 167 -19.05 6.28 -2.73
C ASP A 167 -17.87 7.20 -2.42
N LEU A 168 -18.09 8.51 -2.24
CA LEU A 168 -17.06 9.51 -1.95
C LEU A 168 -16.16 9.17 -0.76
N ALA A 169 -16.70 8.47 0.24
CA ALA A 169 -15.96 8.10 1.44
C ALA A 169 -14.99 6.92 1.23
N THR A 170 -15.21 6.12 0.17
CA THR A 170 -14.48 4.88 -0.10
C THR A 170 -13.65 4.96 -1.38
N GLU A 171 -14.17 5.59 -2.44
CA GLU A 171 -13.58 5.66 -3.77
C GLU A 171 -13.74 7.06 -4.40
N PRO A 172 -13.21 8.12 -3.77
CA PRO A 172 -13.35 9.50 -4.24
C PRO A 172 -12.61 9.79 -5.55
N LEU A 173 -11.49 9.09 -5.82
CA LEU A 173 -10.68 9.31 -7.01
C LEU A 173 -11.18 8.44 -8.16
N ARG A 174 -11.54 9.07 -9.27
CA ARG A 174 -12.08 8.40 -10.44
C ARG A 174 -11.26 8.71 -11.68
N ILE A 175 -11.44 7.90 -12.72
CA ILE A 175 -10.83 8.08 -14.04
C ILE A 175 -11.90 8.05 -15.13
N ARG A 176 -11.72 8.87 -16.15
CA ARG A 176 -12.56 8.92 -17.36
C ARG A 176 -11.69 9.15 -18.58
N LEU A 177 -12.25 8.93 -19.76
CA LEU A 177 -11.59 9.31 -21.01
C LEU A 177 -11.51 10.83 -21.10
N LYS A 178 -10.39 11.33 -21.63
CA LYS A 178 -10.30 12.73 -22.03
C LYS A 178 -11.23 12.96 -23.21
N GLU A 179 -11.96 14.07 -23.16
CA GLU A 179 -12.66 14.56 -24.35
C GLU A 179 -11.61 14.83 -25.45
N ALA A 180 -11.83 14.30 -26.64
CA ALA A 180 -10.92 14.52 -27.76
C ALA A 180 -11.00 16.00 -28.17
N GLU A 181 -9.94 16.77 -27.85
CA GLU A 181 -9.75 18.15 -28.31
C GLU A 181 -9.54 18.26 -29.83
#